data_AF-A0A644Y7R6-F1
#
_entry.id   AF-A0A644Y7R6-F1
#
_cell.length_a   1.000
_cell.length_b   1.000
_cell.length_c   1.000
_cell.angle_alpha   90.00
_cell.angle_beta   90.00
_cell.angle_gamma   90.00
#
_symmetry.space_group_name_H-M   'P 1'
#
loop_
_entity.id
_entity.type
_entity.pdbx_description
1 polymer ?
#
loop_
_entity_poly.entity_id
_entity_poly.type
_entity_poly.pdbx_seq_one_letter_code
_entity_poly.pdbx_strand_id
1 'polypeptide(L)'
;MKTEVALLRNNFMNNAQALIHGDLHTGSIFANAQGVKVIDPEFAFYGPMGYDIGNIIGNLFFSWANKAFTMPAEKEALAALETTIAELYDKTREKLETKYDELVSFPFYRITGFKKQYLDSVMADAVGYAGTEIVRRVVGDSKVMEVTSVTDPAVRIPMERALIKQGVALIKNRAIFHTGTDLTEQFRLILA
;
A
#
# COMPACT_ATOMS: atom_id res chain seq x y z
N MET A 1 -16.10 -6.91 5.02
CA MET A 1 -15.48 -6.03 4.01
C MET A 1 -16.19 -4.68 3.93
N LYS A 2 -17.51 -4.61 3.67
CA LYS A 2 -18.23 -3.31 3.61
C LYS A 2 -18.04 -2.43 4.85
N THR A 3 -18.10 -3.01 6.05
CA THR A 3 -17.81 -2.30 7.31
C THR A 3 -16.41 -1.70 7.33
N GLU A 4 -15.38 -2.51 7.02
CA GLU A 4 -13.99 -2.03 6.99
C GLU A 4 -13.77 -0.91 5.97
N VAL A 5 -14.36 -1.02 4.79
CA VAL A 5 -14.30 0.04 3.77
C VAL A 5 -15.01 1.30 4.25
N ALA A 6 -16.16 1.17 4.93
CA ALA A 6 -16.87 2.31 5.50
C ALA A 6 -16.05 3.01 6.61
N LEU A 7 -15.33 2.25 7.44
CA LEU A 7 -14.42 2.78 8.46
C LEU A 7 -13.26 3.54 7.84
N LEU A 8 -12.57 2.94 6.84
CA LEU A 8 -11.49 3.59 6.10
C LEU A 8 -11.99 4.86 5.39
N ARG A 9 -13.15 4.80 4.73
CA ARG A 9 -13.75 5.98 4.09
C ARG A 9 -14.10 7.05 5.12
N ASN A 10 -14.67 6.69 6.26
CA ASN A 10 -14.99 7.65 7.30
C ASN A 10 -13.73 8.34 7.83
N ASN A 11 -12.64 7.58 8.01
CA ASN A 11 -11.34 8.11 8.40
C ASN A 11 -10.80 9.08 7.33
N PHE A 12 -10.80 8.69 6.05
CA PHE A 12 -10.40 9.56 4.94
C PHE A 12 -11.17 10.89 4.88
N MET A 13 -12.49 10.83 5.10
CA MET A 13 -13.35 12.02 5.03
C MET A 13 -13.24 12.96 6.23
N ASN A 14 -12.77 12.47 7.40
CA ASN A 14 -12.92 13.19 8.67
C ASN A 14 -11.64 13.29 9.52
N ASN A 15 -10.51 12.72 9.09
CA ASN A 15 -9.26 12.74 9.84
C ASN A 15 -8.19 13.59 9.13
N ALA A 16 -8.11 14.86 9.53
CA ALA A 16 -7.10 15.80 9.05
C ALA A 16 -5.74 15.56 9.75
N GLN A 17 -5.09 14.43 9.43
CA GLN A 17 -3.89 13.97 10.14
C GLN A 17 -2.58 14.57 9.61
N ALA A 18 -2.45 14.72 8.29
CA ALA A 18 -1.27 15.27 7.63
C ALA A 18 -1.62 15.87 6.27
N LEU A 19 -0.77 16.75 5.76
CA LEU A 19 -0.81 17.13 4.35
C LEU A 19 -0.32 15.94 3.50
N ILE A 20 -1.27 15.21 2.92
CA ILE A 20 -1.00 14.07 2.04
C ILE A 20 -0.96 14.53 0.58
N HIS A 21 -0.31 13.74 -0.26
CA HIS A 21 -0.29 13.88 -1.71
C HIS A 21 -1.65 13.57 -2.34
N GLY A 22 -2.35 12.56 -1.83
CA GLY A 22 -3.72 12.23 -2.23
C GLY A 22 -3.86 11.36 -3.50
N ASP A 23 -2.78 11.08 -4.22
CA ASP A 23 -2.74 10.13 -5.35
C ASP A 23 -1.32 9.59 -5.60
N LEU A 24 -0.65 9.15 -4.52
CA LEU A 24 0.73 8.66 -4.57
C LEU A 24 0.82 7.23 -5.12
N HIS A 25 0.61 7.07 -6.43
CA HIS A 25 0.80 5.82 -7.16
C HIS A 25 2.12 5.80 -7.93
N THR A 26 2.50 4.66 -8.52
CA THR A 26 3.75 4.51 -9.28
C THR A 26 3.86 5.46 -10.47
N GLY A 27 2.74 5.84 -11.09
CA GLY A 27 2.70 6.88 -12.13
C GLY A 27 3.03 8.31 -11.66
N SER A 28 3.00 8.57 -10.35
CA SER A 28 3.30 9.88 -9.73
C SER A 28 4.76 9.96 -9.26
N ILE A 29 5.60 9.04 -9.76
CA ILE A 29 6.98 8.87 -9.32
C ILE A 29 7.89 8.73 -10.55
N PHE A 30 8.88 9.62 -10.66
CA PHE A 30 10.05 9.39 -11.49
C PHE A 30 11.15 8.71 -10.69
N ALA A 31 11.73 7.65 -11.24
CA ALA A 31 12.84 6.93 -10.65
C ALA A 31 13.94 6.63 -11.67
N ASN A 32 15.19 6.74 -11.25
CA ASN A 32 16.36 6.25 -11.95
C ASN A 32 17.42 5.76 -10.95
N ALA A 33 18.59 5.35 -11.44
CA ALA A 33 19.66 4.84 -10.58
C ALA A 33 20.23 5.89 -9.60
N GLN A 34 19.98 7.18 -9.83
CA GLN A 34 20.48 8.29 -9.01
C GLN A 34 19.45 8.76 -7.97
N GLY A 35 18.17 8.38 -8.09
CA GLY A 35 17.18 8.67 -7.07
C GLY A 35 15.74 8.69 -7.59
N VAL A 36 14.89 9.24 -6.73
CA VAL A 36 13.43 9.25 -6.87
C VAL A 36 12.90 10.68 -6.72
N LYS A 37 11.92 11.05 -7.54
CA LYS A 37 11.17 12.31 -7.47
C LYS A 37 9.68 12.01 -7.51
N VAL A 38 8.96 12.48 -6.50
CA VAL A 38 7.49 12.45 -6.45
C VAL A 38 6.96 13.72 -7.11
N ILE A 39 5.92 13.58 -7.93
CA ILE A 39 5.31 14.65 -8.73
C ILE A 39 3.79 14.61 -8.61
N ASP A 40 3.13 15.66 -9.09
CA ASP A 40 1.67 15.72 -9.27
C ASP A 40 0.80 15.63 -7.99
N PRO A 41 1.08 16.44 -6.94
CA PRO A 41 0.27 16.45 -5.72
C PRO A 41 -1.03 17.26 -5.89
N GLU A 42 -1.74 17.13 -7.01
CA GLU A 42 -2.96 17.92 -7.30
C GLU A 42 -4.15 17.54 -6.41
N PHE A 43 -4.14 16.32 -5.85
CA PHE A 43 -5.12 15.82 -4.89
C PHE A 43 -4.75 16.11 -3.44
N ALA A 44 -3.76 16.96 -3.18
CA ALA A 44 -3.26 17.19 -1.84
C ALA A 44 -4.30 17.86 -0.92
N PHE A 45 -4.46 17.31 0.27
CA PHE A 45 -5.29 17.88 1.34
C PHE A 45 -4.83 17.37 2.71
N TYR A 46 -5.45 17.86 3.78
CA TYR A 46 -5.23 17.31 5.11
C TYR A 46 -6.04 16.04 5.32
N GLY A 47 -5.38 14.89 5.26
CA GLY A 47 -6.00 13.57 5.35
C GLY A 47 -5.16 12.58 6.18
N PRO A 48 -5.59 11.31 6.26
CA PRO A 48 -4.87 10.28 7.01
C PRO A 48 -3.55 9.90 6.31
N MET A 49 -2.43 9.94 7.05
CA MET A 49 -1.08 9.66 6.53
C MET A 49 -0.99 8.27 5.87
N GLY A 50 -1.72 7.30 6.41
CA GLY A 50 -1.77 5.95 5.87
C GLY A 50 -2.26 5.89 4.43
N TYR A 51 -3.02 6.88 3.95
CA TYR A 51 -3.57 6.86 2.59
C TYR A 51 -2.48 6.82 1.52
N ASP A 52 -1.52 7.76 1.56
CA ASP A 52 -0.41 7.80 0.60
C ASP A 52 0.47 6.55 0.68
N ILE A 53 0.82 6.13 1.91
CA ILE A 53 1.63 4.93 2.16
C ILE A 53 0.93 3.70 1.56
N GLY A 54 -0.38 3.58 1.79
CA GLY A 54 -1.18 2.50 1.24
C GLY A 54 -1.26 2.53 -0.29
N ASN A 55 -1.41 3.71 -0.89
CA ASN A 55 -1.51 3.86 -2.34
C ASN A 55 -0.25 3.33 -3.05
N ILE A 56 0.94 3.69 -2.56
CA ILE A 56 2.18 3.22 -3.18
C ILE A 56 2.40 1.71 -2.96
N ILE A 57 2.10 1.18 -1.77
CA ILE A 57 2.16 -0.26 -1.48
C ILE A 57 1.21 -1.03 -2.41
N GLY A 58 -0.04 -0.56 -2.52
CA GLY A 58 -1.05 -1.18 -3.37
C GLY A 58 -0.64 -1.21 -4.84
N ASN A 59 -0.01 -0.14 -5.33
CA ASN A 59 0.43 -0.08 -6.72
C ASN A 59 1.56 -1.05 -7.05
N LEU A 60 2.51 -1.27 -6.14
CA LEU A 60 3.58 -2.25 -6.34
C LEU A 60 3.05 -3.70 -6.43
N PHE A 61 1.93 -4.02 -5.79
CA PHE A 61 1.27 -5.32 -5.96
C PHE A 61 0.74 -5.54 -7.37
N PHE A 62 0.34 -4.49 -8.12
CA PHE A 62 -0.03 -4.66 -9.53
C PHE A 62 1.17 -5.07 -10.38
N SER A 63 2.33 -4.43 -10.16
CA SER A 63 3.56 -4.78 -10.86
C SER A 63 3.99 -6.22 -10.54
N TRP A 64 3.89 -6.65 -9.27
CA TRP A 64 4.15 -8.03 -8.89
C TRP A 64 3.17 -9.01 -9.55
N ALA A 65 1.86 -8.76 -9.46
CA ALA A 65 0.86 -9.61 -10.09
C ALA A 65 1.09 -9.72 -11.60
N ASN A 66 1.26 -8.60 -12.30
CA ASN A 66 1.52 -8.60 -13.73
C ASN A 66 2.73 -9.47 -14.08
N LYS A 67 3.87 -9.27 -13.41
CA LYS A 67 5.08 -10.04 -13.68
C LYS A 67 4.90 -11.52 -13.38
N ALA A 68 4.22 -11.87 -12.28
CA ALA A 68 4.00 -13.25 -11.86
C ALA A 68 3.17 -14.04 -12.89
N PHE A 69 2.20 -13.39 -13.53
CA PHE A 69 1.30 -14.03 -14.49
C PHE A 69 1.79 -13.95 -15.94
N THR A 70 2.55 -12.91 -16.31
CA THR A 70 3.02 -12.70 -17.70
C THR A 70 4.44 -13.18 -17.94
N MET A 71 5.30 -13.16 -16.92
CA MET A 71 6.73 -13.49 -17.02
C MET A 71 7.21 -14.32 -15.81
N PRO A 72 6.56 -15.46 -15.49
CA PRO A 72 6.85 -16.25 -14.27
C PRO A 72 8.27 -16.82 -14.19
N ALA A 73 9.00 -16.85 -15.32
CA ALA A 73 10.39 -17.29 -15.39
C ALA A 73 11.38 -16.23 -14.86
N GLU A 74 10.99 -14.95 -14.77
CA GLU A 74 11.85 -13.87 -14.27
C GLU A 74 11.91 -13.83 -12.74
N LYS A 75 12.58 -14.82 -12.15
CA LYS A 75 12.66 -14.99 -10.70
C LYS A 75 13.31 -13.81 -9.97
N GLU A 76 14.34 -13.20 -10.57
CA GLU A 76 15.05 -12.06 -9.97
C GLU A 76 14.14 -10.82 -9.88
N ALA A 77 13.39 -10.50 -10.93
CA ALA A 77 12.45 -9.39 -10.94
C ALA A 77 11.30 -9.59 -9.94
N LEU A 78 10.79 -10.82 -9.83
CA LEU A 78 9.76 -11.18 -8.85
C LEU A 78 10.28 -11.02 -7.41
N ALA A 79 11.49 -11.51 -7.14
CA ALA A 79 12.13 -11.36 -5.83
C ALA A 79 12.38 -9.88 -5.50
N ALA A 80 12.82 -9.07 -6.48
CA ALA A 80 13.03 -7.64 -6.29
C ALA A 80 11.73 -6.89 -5.95
N LEU A 81 10.62 -7.22 -6.63
CA LEU A 81 9.30 -6.63 -6.34
C LEU A 81 8.82 -7.00 -4.94
N GLU A 82 8.97 -8.27 -4.56
CA GLU A 82 8.68 -8.74 -3.22
C GLU A 82 9.49 -7.98 -2.16
N THR A 83 10.82 -7.95 -2.30
CA THR A 83 11.70 -7.23 -1.37
C THR A 83 11.34 -5.75 -1.30
N THR A 84 11.06 -5.11 -2.44
CA THR A 84 10.70 -3.69 -2.48
C THR A 84 9.43 -3.40 -1.69
N ILE A 85 8.40 -4.24 -1.81
CA ILE A 85 7.15 -4.06 -1.05
C ILE A 85 7.38 -4.23 0.44
N ALA A 86 8.11 -5.28 0.84
CA ALA A 86 8.41 -5.55 2.23
C ALA A 86 9.22 -4.39 2.85
N GLU A 87 10.31 -3.99 2.21
CA GLU A 87 11.17 -2.90 2.67
C GLU A 87 10.44 -1.55 2.68
N LEU A 88 9.56 -1.27 1.72
CA LEU A 88 8.78 -0.03 1.71
C LEU A 88 7.92 0.08 2.95
N TYR A 89 7.27 -1.01 3.36
CA TYR A 89 6.47 -1.03 4.58
C TYR A 89 7.37 -0.85 5.83
N ASP A 90 8.40 -1.68 5.97
CA ASP A 90 9.24 -1.71 7.18
C ASP A 90 10.05 -0.40 7.35
N LYS A 91 10.65 0.10 6.27
CA LYS A 91 11.41 1.37 6.30
C LYS A 91 10.51 2.57 6.50
N THR A 92 9.27 2.54 6.03
CA THR A 92 8.28 3.58 6.36
C THR A 92 8.04 3.62 7.86
N ARG A 93 7.80 2.46 8.48
CA ARG A 93 7.59 2.35 9.93
C ARG A 93 8.81 2.85 10.71
N GLU A 94 10.00 2.36 10.39
CA GLU A 94 11.27 2.75 11.03
C GLU A 94 11.51 4.27 10.96
N LYS A 95 11.32 4.86 9.76
CA LYS A 95 11.52 6.31 9.55
C LYS A 95 10.48 7.14 10.28
N LEU A 96 9.22 6.69 10.32
CA LEU A 96 8.17 7.34 11.11
C LEU A 96 8.50 7.30 12.60
N GLU A 97 8.93 6.16 13.13
CA GLU A 97 9.35 6.02 14.53
C GLU A 97 10.50 6.96 14.89
N THR A 98 11.51 7.03 14.01
CA THR A 98 12.67 7.91 14.16
C THR A 98 12.24 9.39 14.16
N LYS A 99 11.45 9.81 13.17
CA LYS A 99 10.96 11.19 13.09
C LYS A 99 10.04 11.56 14.23
N TYR A 100 9.25 10.60 14.73
CA TYR A 100 8.40 10.81 15.89
C TYR A 100 9.24 11.14 17.13
N ASP A 101 10.31 10.38 17.40
CA ASP A 101 11.18 10.62 18.56
C ASP A 101 11.92 11.96 18.49
N GLU A 102 12.34 12.35 17.28
CA GLU A 102 13.01 13.62 17.00
C GLU A 102 12.08 14.83 17.18
N LEU A 103 10.85 14.76 16.67
CA LEU A 103 9.99 15.94 16.49
C LEU A 103 8.91 16.09 17.57
N VAL A 104 8.44 14.99 18.16
CA VAL A 104 7.32 15.03 19.12
C VAL A 104 7.85 15.35 20.52
N SER A 105 7.55 16.55 21.01
CA SER A 105 8.02 17.05 22.30
C SER A 105 7.00 16.96 23.44
N PHE A 106 5.70 16.86 23.14
CA PHE A 106 4.65 16.87 24.17
C PHE A 106 4.69 15.59 25.03
N PRO A 107 4.82 15.68 26.37
CA PRO A 107 5.10 14.52 27.22
C PRO A 107 4.10 13.36 27.10
N PHE A 108 2.79 13.64 27.02
CA PHE A 108 1.78 12.58 26.89
C PHE A 108 1.92 11.80 25.58
N TYR A 109 2.38 12.45 24.51
CA TYR A 109 2.60 11.80 23.22
C TYR A 109 3.91 11.01 23.15
N ARG A 110 4.80 11.18 24.13
CA ARG A 110 6.04 10.41 24.26
C ARG A 110 5.88 9.15 25.13
N ILE A 111 4.71 8.93 25.73
CA ILE A 111 4.42 7.70 26.46
C ILE A 111 4.52 6.52 25.49
N THR A 112 5.35 5.52 25.80
CA THR A 112 5.64 4.38 24.92
C THR A 112 4.38 3.70 24.38
N GLY A 113 3.38 3.49 25.24
CA GLY A 113 2.10 2.90 24.85
C GLY A 113 1.34 3.73 23.82
N PHE A 114 1.29 5.05 24.00
CA PHE A 114 0.64 5.96 23.06
C PHE A 114 1.36 5.99 21.72
N LYS A 115 2.69 6.21 21.71
CA LYS A 115 3.50 6.22 20.47
C LYS A 115 3.27 4.94 19.67
N LYS A 116 3.36 3.78 20.34
CA LYS A 116 3.18 2.48 19.70
C LYS A 116 1.78 2.37 19.07
N GLN A 117 0.72 2.63 19.85
CA GLN A 117 -0.66 2.54 19.35
C GLN A 117 -0.94 3.51 18.21
N TYR A 118 -0.41 4.73 18.29
CA TYR A 118 -0.56 5.73 17.25
C TYR A 118 0.10 5.27 15.94
N LEU A 119 1.37 4.85 15.97
CA LEU A 119 2.08 4.40 14.77
C LEU A 119 1.56 3.07 14.23
N ASP A 120 1.14 2.15 15.10
CA ASP A 120 0.44 0.93 14.69
C ASP A 120 -0.86 1.26 13.94
N SER A 121 -1.62 2.27 14.40
CA SER A 121 -2.85 2.69 13.73
C SER A 121 -2.59 3.27 12.34
N VAL A 122 -1.51 4.07 12.18
CA VAL A 122 -1.10 4.62 10.87
C VAL A 122 -0.72 3.52 9.90
N MET A 123 0.07 2.52 10.34
CA MET A 123 0.47 1.41 9.48
C MET A 123 -0.72 0.50 9.14
N ALA A 124 -1.63 0.25 10.09
CA ALA A 124 -2.85 -0.51 9.82
C ALA A 124 -3.74 0.22 8.80
N ASP A 125 -3.90 1.55 8.91
CA ASP A 125 -4.60 2.34 7.92
C ASP A 125 -3.93 2.23 6.54
N ALA A 126 -2.61 2.27 6.46
CA ALA A 126 -1.87 2.09 5.21
C ALA A 126 -2.15 0.74 4.55
N VAL A 127 -2.16 -0.35 5.32
CA VAL A 127 -2.53 -1.68 4.81
C VAL A 127 -3.98 -1.69 4.31
N GLY A 128 -4.89 -1.07 5.06
CA GLY A 128 -6.29 -0.93 4.66
C GLY A 128 -6.45 -0.19 3.33
N TYR A 129 -5.80 0.98 3.19
CA TYR A 129 -5.86 1.78 1.98
C TYR A 129 -5.18 1.11 0.79
N ALA A 130 -4.08 0.38 0.99
CA ALA A 130 -3.48 -0.46 -0.05
C ALA A 130 -4.49 -1.47 -0.59
N GLY A 131 -5.25 -2.13 0.29
CA GLY A 131 -6.29 -3.05 -0.14
C GLY A 131 -7.42 -2.36 -0.89
N THR A 132 -7.84 -1.16 -0.48
CA THR A 132 -8.85 -0.39 -1.22
C THR A 132 -8.35 0.07 -2.58
N GLU A 133 -7.07 0.44 -2.70
CA GLU A 133 -6.42 0.82 -3.96
C GLU A 133 -6.43 -0.37 -4.93
N ILE A 134 -5.98 -1.54 -4.46
CA ILE A 134 -5.99 -2.78 -5.23
C ILE A 134 -7.39 -3.09 -5.75
N VAL A 135 -8.40 -3.08 -4.88
CA VAL A 135 -9.76 -3.40 -5.31
C VAL A 135 -10.29 -2.35 -6.30
N ARG A 136 -10.16 -1.05 -6.02
CA ARG A 136 -10.73 -0.01 -6.89
C ARG A 136 -10.11 0.00 -8.29
N ARG A 137 -8.81 -0.29 -8.42
CA ARG A 137 -8.12 -0.30 -9.74
C ARG A 137 -8.38 -1.58 -10.54
N VAL A 138 -8.80 -2.67 -9.90
CA VAL A 138 -9.14 -3.92 -10.60
C VAL A 138 -10.59 -3.91 -11.09
N VAL A 139 -11.54 -3.53 -10.22
CA VAL A 139 -12.98 -3.60 -10.54
C VAL A 139 -13.63 -2.26 -10.90
N GLY A 140 -13.00 -1.14 -10.57
CA GLY A 140 -13.50 0.20 -10.89
C GLY A 140 -13.08 0.72 -12.25
N ASP A 141 -13.45 1.97 -12.54
CA ASP A 141 -13.32 2.57 -13.86
C ASP A 141 -11.88 2.94 -14.23
N SER A 142 -11.11 3.47 -13.28
CA SER A 142 -9.74 3.95 -13.50
C SER A 142 -8.71 2.84 -13.29
N LYS A 143 -8.61 1.91 -14.23
CA LYS A 143 -7.65 0.79 -14.17
C LYS A 143 -6.19 1.22 -14.38
N VAL A 144 -5.26 0.34 -14.03
CA VAL A 144 -3.80 0.52 -14.21
C VAL A 144 -3.28 -0.29 -15.41
N MET A 145 -2.18 0.16 -16.02
CA MET A 145 -1.60 -0.48 -17.21
C MET A 145 -1.17 -1.92 -16.96
N GLU A 146 -0.69 -2.24 -15.76
CA GLU A 146 -0.32 -3.58 -15.31
C GLU A 146 -1.49 -4.57 -15.40
N VAL A 147 -2.73 -4.09 -15.30
CA VAL A 147 -3.93 -4.91 -15.46
C VAL A 147 -4.44 -4.86 -16.89
N THR A 148 -4.55 -3.68 -17.49
CA THR A 148 -5.20 -3.51 -18.81
C THR A 148 -4.33 -3.98 -19.98
N SER A 149 -3.01 -4.03 -19.83
CA SER A 149 -2.09 -4.54 -20.86
C SER A 149 -2.21 -6.06 -21.06
N VAL A 150 -2.73 -6.80 -20.07
CA VAL A 150 -2.96 -8.24 -20.17
C VAL A 150 -4.28 -8.49 -20.89
N THR A 151 -4.23 -8.75 -22.19
CA THR A 151 -5.42 -8.90 -23.03
C THR A 151 -5.97 -10.33 -23.05
N ASP A 152 -5.12 -11.34 -22.87
CA ASP A 152 -5.53 -12.75 -22.81
C ASP A 152 -6.37 -13.02 -21.54
N PRO A 153 -7.67 -13.36 -21.67
CA PRO A 153 -8.51 -13.65 -20.52
C PRO A 153 -8.02 -14.82 -19.66
N ALA A 154 -7.31 -15.79 -20.25
CA ALA A 154 -6.78 -16.94 -19.53
C ALA A 154 -5.68 -16.54 -18.52
N VAL A 155 -4.99 -15.43 -18.77
CA VAL A 155 -3.97 -14.84 -17.88
C VAL A 155 -4.58 -13.73 -17.02
N ARG A 156 -5.37 -12.84 -17.62
CA ARG A 156 -5.96 -11.68 -16.94
C ARG A 156 -6.88 -12.07 -15.79
N ILE A 157 -7.79 -13.03 -16.01
CA ILE A 157 -8.81 -13.37 -15.00
C ILE A 157 -8.17 -13.95 -13.71
N PRO A 158 -7.25 -14.93 -13.77
CA PRO A 158 -6.53 -15.38 -12.58
C PRO A 158 -5.77 -14.27 -11.86
N MET A 159 -5.10 -13.39 -12.61
CA MET A 159 -4.37 -12.25 -12.08
C MET A 159 -5.26 -11.26 -11.33
N GLU A 160 -6.37 -10.83 -11.94
CA GLU A 160 -7.35 -9.94 -11.31
C GLU A 160 -7.94 -10.59 -10.04
N ARG A 161 -8.20 -11.91 -10.06
CA ARG A 161 -8.68 -12.64 -8.87
C ARG A 161 -7.64 -12.70 -7.77
N ALA A 162 -6.36 -12.88 -8.09
CA ALA A 162 -5.27 -12.85 -7.12
C ALA A 162 -5.16 -11.47 -6.45
N LEU A 163 -5.19 -10.41 -7.24
CA LEU A 163 -5.21 -9.03 -6.74
C LEU A 163 -6.42 -8.75 -5.84
N ILE A 164 -7.64 -9.15 -6.26
CA ILE A 164 -8.84 -8.97 -5.44
C ILE A 164 -8.71 -9.74 -4.11
N LYS A 165 -8.22 -10.98 -4.12
CA LYS A 165 -7.98 -11.75 -2.89
C LYS A 165 -7.01 -11.01 -1.96
N GLN A 166 -5.93 -10.46 -2.50
CA GLN A 166 -4.98 -9.66 -1.73
C GLN A 166 -5.65 -8.42 -1.14
N GLY A 167 -6.33 -7.63 -1.96
CA GLY A 167 -7.01 -6.42 -1.50
C GLY A 167 -8.04 -6.71 -0.39
N VAL A 168 -8.81 -7.79 -0.53
CA VAL A 168 -9.76 -8.25 0.50
C VAL A 168 -9.05 -8.65 1.80
N ALA A 169 -7.94 -9.38 1.71
CA ALA A 169 -7.16 -9.80 2.87
C ALA A 169 -6.59 -8.59 3.62
N LEU A 170 -5.97 -7.65 2.89
CA LEU A 170 -5.42 -6.42 3.47
C LEU A 170 -6.51 -5.58 4.15
N ILE A 171 -7.67 -5.35 3.50
CA ILE A 171 -8.77 -4.59 4.11
C ILE A 171 -9.28 -5.25 5.40
N LYS A 172 -9.54 -6.56 5.36
CA LYS A 172 -10.18 -7.28 6.47
C LYS A 172 -9.26 -7.49 7.66
N ASN A 173 -7.97 -7.70 7.39
CA ASN A 173 -7.00 -8.14 8.38
C ASN A 173 -5.92 -7.08 8.63
N ARG A 174 -6.14 -5.81 8.26
CA ARG A 174 -5.13 -4.73 8.34
C ARG A 174 -4.45 -4.58 9.70
N ALA A 175 -5.13 -4.94 10.79
CA ALA A 175 -4.59 -4.87 12.15
C ALA A 175 -3.70 -6.08 12.54
N ILE A 176 -3.62 -7.11 11.70
CA ILE A 176 -2.83 -8.33 11.93
C ILE A 176 -1.49 -8.28 11.20
N PHE A 177 -1.41 -7.52 10.10
CA PHE A 177 -0.16 -7.30 9.39
C PHE A 177 0.73 -6.34 10.18
N HIS A 178 1.93 -6.78 10.55
CA HIS A 178 2.85 -6.00 11.37
C HIS A 178 4.21 -5.77 10.71
N THR A 179 4.55 -6.55 9.68
CA THR A 179 5.80 -6.47 8.92
C THR A 179 5.55 -6.49 7.43
N GLY A 180 6.51 -5.99 6.66
CA GLY A 180 6.49 -6.07 5.20
C GLY A 180 6.40 -7.51 4.69
N THR A 181 7.06 -8.45 5.39
CA THR A 181 6.98 -9.90 5.08
C THR A 181 5.58 -10.46 5.25
N ASP A 182 4.79 -10.01 6.23
CA ASP A 182 3.40 -10.47 6.38
C ASP A 182 2.58 -10.15 5.12
N LEU A 183 2.79 -8.95 4.54
CA LEU A 183 2.11 -8.50 3.33
C LEU A 183 2.49 -9.35 2.11
N THR A 184 3.78 -9.63 1.96
CA THR A 184 4.31 -10.35 0.78
C THR A 184 4.03 -11.85 0.86
N GLU A 185 4.13 -12.47 2.04
CA GLU A 185 3.80 -13.88 2.26
C GLU A 185 2.31 -14.15 1.99
N GLN A 186 1.43 -13.25 2.44
CA GLN A 186 0.00 -13.35 2.13
C GLN A 186 -0.26 -13.39 0.62
N PHE A 187 0.50 -12.63 -0.18
CA PHE A 187 0.34 -12.64 -1.62
C PHE A 187 0.98 -13.87 -2.26
N ARG A 188 2.15 -14.31 -1.78
CA ARG A 188 2.77 -15.58 -2.19
C ARG A 188 1.82 -16.76 -2.01
N LEU A 189 1.13 -16.85 -0.88
CA LEU A 189 0.12 -17.87 -0.61
C LEU A 189 -1.10 -17.81 -1.55
N ILE A 190 -1.40 -16.63 -2.12
CA ILE A 190 -2.47 -16.46 -3.11
C ILE A 190 -2.04 -16.92 -4.51
N LEU A 191 -0.75 -16.80 -4.82
CA LEU A 191 -0.15 -17.19 -6.09
C LEU A 191 0.17 -18.69 -6.20
N ALA A 192 0.31 -19.37 -5.06
CA ALA A 192 0.50 -20.82 -4.96
C ALA A 192 -0.78 -21.59 -5.34
#